data_AF-A0A2N2L1W6-F1
#
_entry.id   AF-A0A2N2L1W6-F1
#
_cell.length_a   1.000
_cell.length_b   1.000
_cell.length_c   1.000
_cell.angle_alpha   90.00
_cell.angle_beta   90.00
_cell.angle_gamma   90.00
#
_symmetry.space_group_name_H-M   'P 1'
#
loop_
_entity.id
_entity.type
_entity.pdbx_description
1 polymer ?
#
loop_
_entity_poly.entity_id
_entity_poly.type
_entity_poly.pdbx_seq_one_letter_code
_entity_poly.pdbx_strand_id
1 'polypeptide(L)'
;MLLNTEASNTRMTPDRLNDWLRRNGGFAGNNMRWQIPGEIDGSGFGLELVSQSARRNDWDYLSGELSKGNKVIVKVAGRRSHWVLVVEQRGPANVASSYIVNDPGMTTYQERTLAYFGGFKAARSYSGNWLDEDAFNMDSEIVVQDVSSDELFLYELGDLQRPTDVYVTLSNRLSVPVTGFFMLALFNSDGTYLETIDHEYATVDASGSLDLIYQMPDVSRLKEDDLRIVYSKYFSDMPSIYDTFQPVNQRVLNNTQNVSEASESSLN
;
A
#
# COMPACT_ATOMS: atom_id res chain seq x y z
N MET A 1 -4.85 2.97 13.05
CA MET A 1 -5.98 3.85 12.64
C MET A 1 -5.58 4.74 11.49
N LEU A 2 -4.62 5.67 11.62
CA LEU A 2 -4.12 6.44 10.47
C LEU A 2 -3.51 5.53 9.39
N LEU A 3 -2.60 4.65 9.79
CA LEU A 3 -1.92 3.68 8.92
C LEU A 3 -2.77 2.46 8.54
N ASN A 4 -3.92 2.31 9.18
CA ASN A 4 -4.84 1.20 8.99
C ASN A 4 -6.19 1.82 8.66
N THR A 5 -6.30 2.43 7.47
CA THR A 5 -7.55 2.99 6.94
C THR A 5 -8.70 1.98 7.02
N GLU A 6 -8.37 0.69 7.10
CA GLU A 6 -9.24 -0.36 7.59
C GLU A 6 -8.74 -0.97 8.90
N ALA A 7 -9.63 -1.14 9.87
CA ALA A 7 -9.34 -1.79 11.15
C ALA A 7 -8.90 -3.27 11.02
N SER A 8 -8.86 -3.82 9.81
CA SER A 8 -8.47 -5.18 9.40
C SER A 8 -6.99 -5.34 9.03
N ASN A 9 -6.18 -4.26 8.95
CA ASN A 9 -4.76 -4.39 8.58
C ASN A 9 -3.97 -5.14 9.68
N THR A 10 -3.67 -6.41 9.41
CA THR A 10 -2.94 -7.32 10.32
C THR A 10 -1.43 -7.05 10.39
N ARG A 11 -0.88 -6.20 9.52
CA ARG A 11 0.56 -5.98 9.41
C ARG A 11 1.10 -4.89 10.31
N MET A 12 0.37 -3.78 10.43
CA MET A 12 0.72 -2.69 11.31
C MET A 12 -0.20 -2.69 12.52
N THR A 13 0.06 -3.63 13.43
CA THR A 13 -0.62 -3.64 14.73
C THR A 13 -0.09 -2.50 15.62
N PRO A 14 -0.86 -2.06 16.63
CA PRO A 14 -0.38 -1.07 17.59
C PRO A 14 0.97 -1.43 18.23
N ASP A 15 1.23 -2.71 18.49
CA ASP A 15 2.48 -3.19 19.08
C ASP A 15 3.66 -3.03 18.11
N ARG A 16 3.50 -3.44 16.85
CA ARG A 16 4.54 -3.29 15.82
C ARG A 16 4.88 -1.83 15.56
N LEU A 17 3.87 -0.97 15.47
CA LEU A 17 4.07 0.48 15.33
C LEU A 17 4.84 1.05 16.52
N ASN A 18 4.47 0.67 17.75
CA ASN A 18 5.16 1.13 18.94
C ASN A 18 6.63 0.69 18.98
N ASP A 19 6.93 -0.54 18.58
CA ASP A 19 8.30 -1.03 18.52
C ASP A 19 9.13 -0.32 17.45
N TRP A 20 8.54 -0.08 16.27
CA TRP A 20 9.18 0.72 15.23
C TRP A 20 9.46 2.15 15.72
N LEU A 21 8.48 2.81 16.35
CA LEU A 21 8.66 4.15 16.91
C LEU A 21 9.74 4.21 17.99
N ARG A 22 9.84 3.20 18.87
CA ARG A 22 10.91 3.15 19.88
C ARG A 22 12.29 3.08 19.25
N ARG A 23 12.46 2.30 18.17
CA ARG A 23 13.74 2.13 17.46
C ARG A 23 14.12 3.39 16.67
N ASN A 24 13.14 4.10 16.14
CA ASN A 24 13.34 5.27 15.27
C ASN A 24 13.19 6.61 16.01
N GLY A 25 13.34 6.63 17.33
CA GLY A 25 13.30 7.87 18.11
C GLY A 25 11.94 8.58 18.07
N GLY A 26 10.85 7.84 17.84
CA GLY A 26 9.45 8.28 17.84
C GLY A 26 8.92 8.70 19.21
N PHE A 27 9.71 8.51 20.28
CA PHE A 27 9.37 8.94 21.63
C PHE A 27 10.46 9.81 22.25
N ALA A 28 10.05 10.88 22.95
CA ALA A 28 10.86 11.66 23.86
C ALA A 28 10.30 11.50 25.28
N GLY A 29 10.85 10.55 26.03
CA GLY A 29 10.25 10.07 27.28
C GLY A 29 8.88 9.42 26.99
N ASN A 30 7.83 9.88 27.69
CA ASN A 30 6.46 9.40 27.48
C ASN A 30 5.72 10.13 26.34
N ASN A 31 6.37 11.08 25.66
CA ASN A 31 5.74 11.88 24.61
C ASN A 31 6.08 11.34 23.23
N MET A 32 5.05 11.14 22.42
CA MET A 32 5.21 10.81 21.01
C MET A 32 5.71 12.03 20.22
N ARG A 33 6.66 11.80 19.32
CA ARG A 33 7.15 12.78 18.35
C ARG A 33 6.37 12.58 17.05
N TRP A 34 5.31 13.37 16.87
CA TRP A 34 4.29 13.19 15.83
C TRP A 34 4.80 13.32 14.39
N GLN A 35 5.97 13.92 14.18
CA GLN A 35 6.62 13.93 12.87
C GLN A 35 7.14 12.55 12.46
N ILE A 36 7.61 11.73 13.41
CA ILE A 36 8.26 10.43 13.13
C ILE A 36 7.28 9.41 12.50
N PRO A 37 6.01 9.31 12.94
CA PRO A 37 5.02 8.53 12.19
C PRO A 37 4.87 8.92 10.72
N GLY A 38 5.11 10.18 10.35
CA GLY A 38 5.07 10.64 8.96
C GLY A 38 6.39 10.47 8.21
N GLU A 39 7.32 9.69 8.77
CA GLU A 39 8.55 9.27 8.09
C GLU A 39 8.55 7.74 7.89
N ILE A 40 7.45 7.08 8.28
CA ILE A 40 7.38 5.62 8.30
C ILE A 40 7.50 5.02 6.91
N ASP A 41 7.01 5.70 5.88
CA ASP A 41 7.13 5.33 4.45
C ASP A 41 8.17 6.16 3.70
N GLY A 42 9.16 6.70 4.42
CA GLY A 42 10.17 7.58 3.86
C GLY A 42 9.68 9.03 3.74
N SER A 43 10.62 9.97 3.59
CA SER A 43 10.30 11.41 3.47
C SER A 43 10.02 11.77 2.02
N GLY A 44 8.87 12.39 1.72
CA GLY A 44 8.49 12.78 0.36
C GLY A 44 7.69 11.72 -0.42
N PHE A 45 7.47 10.55 0.16
CA PHE A 45 6.98 9.37 -0.57
C PHE A 45 5.60 8.86 -0.13
N GLY A 46 5.04 9.35 0.99
CA GLY A 46 3.81 8.79 1.52
C GLY A 46 3.10 9.60 2.61
N LEU A 47 2.94 9.01 3.79
CA LEU A 47 2.28 9.61 4.95
C LEU A 47 3.13 10.77 5.46
N GLU A 48 2.63 12.00 5.42
CA GLU A 48 3.40 13.15 5.90
C GLU A 48 2.62 13.98 6.92
N LEU A 49 3.30 14.42 7.98
CA LEU A 49 2.75 15.44 8.87
C LEU A 49 2.83 16.80 8.18
N VAL A 50 1.72 17.24 7.59
CA VAL A 50 1.67 18.50 6.83
C VAL A 50 1.34 19.72 7.66
N SER A 51 0.60 19.55 8.74
CA SER A 51 0.22 20.68 9.60
C SER A 51 -0.19 20.25 11.00
N GLN A 52 -0.22 21.23 11.91
CA GLN A 52 -0.65 21.03 13.28
C GLN A 52 -1.31 22.27 13.87
N SER A 53 -2.30 22.06 14.75
CA SER A 53 -2.87 23.10 15.60
C SER A 53 -2.73 22.74 17.07
N ALA A 54 -2.42 23.75 17.89
CA ALA A 54 -2.43 23.68 19.35
C ALA A 54 -3.58 24.49 19.97
N ARG A 55 -4.49 25.02 19.14
CA ARG A 55 -5.63 25.81 19.60
C ARG A 55 -6.81 24.91 19.96
N ARG A 56 -7.54 25.31 20.99
CA ARG A 56 -8.77 24.62 21.39
C ARG A 56 -9.87 24.88 20.38
N ASN A 57 -10.53 23.82 19.93
CA ASN A 57 -11.67 23.89 19.00
C ASN A 57 -11.34 24.74 17.77
N ASP A 58 -10.16 24.52 17.19
CA ASP A 58 -9.71 25.15 15.94
C ASP A 58 -10.46 24.55 14.75
N TRP A 59 -11.75 24.83 14.68
CA TRP A 59 -12.66 24.21 13.74
C TRP A 59 -12.35 24.57 12.29
N ASP A 60 -11.91 25.81 12.05
CA ASP A 60 -11.46 26.27 10.73
C ASP A 60 -10.28 25.43 10.24
N TYR A 61 -9.31 25.15 11.12
CA TYR A 61 -8.21 24.22 10.83
C TYR A 61 -8.74 22.81 10.54
N LEU A 62 -9.61 22.27 11.41
CA LEU A 62 -10.09 20.89 11.28
C LEU A 62 -10.85 20.69 9.96
N SER A 63 -11.85 21.54 9.68
CA SER A 63 -12.62 21.48 8.44
C SER A 63 -11.76 21.77 7.21
N GLY A 64 -10.82 22.72 7.30
CA GLY A 64 -9.93 23.06 6.20
C GLY A 64 -8.92 21.97 5.85
N GLU A 65 -8.49 21.16 6.83
CA GLU A 65 -7.63 20.01 6.56
C GLU A 65 -8.43 18.81 6.04
N LEU A 66 -9.60 18.54 6.61
CA LEU A 66 -10.49 17.48 6.10
C LEU A 66 -10.93 17.73 4.65
N SER A 67 -11.20 18.99 4.26
CA SER A 67 -11.58 19.33 2.89
C SER A 67 -10.45 19.14 1.86
N LYS A 68 -9.18 19.14 2.30
CA LYS A 68 -8.03 18.79 1.47
C LYS A 68 -7.86 17.29 1.26
N GLY A 69 -8.68 16.46 1.91
CA GLY A 69 -8.54 15.01 1.93
C GLY A 69 -7.50 14.50 2.94
N ASN A 70 -6.98 15.37 3.81
CA ASN A 70 -6.03 14.97 4.85
C ASN A 70 -6.73 14.21 5.98
N LYS A 71 -6.02 13.25 6.58
CA LYS A 71 -6.50 12.56 7.78
C LYS A 71 -6.08 13.35 9.01
N VAL A 72 -7.06 13.72 9.84
CA VAL A 72 -6.81 14.58 11.01
C VAL A 72 -7.02 13.78 12.30
N ILE A 73 -6.00 13.73 13.15
CA ILE A 73 -6.14 13.26 14.53
C ILE A 73 -6.25 14.44 15.48
N VAL A 74 -7.07 14.31 16.51
CA VAL A 74 -7.27 15.37 17.49
C VAL A 74 -7.11 14.87 18.91
N LYS A 75 -6.57 15.73 19.77
CA LYS A 75 -6.50 15.49 21.21
C LYS A 75 -7.79 15.99 21.86
N VAL A 76 -8.64 15.08 22.32
CA VAL A 76 -9.96 15.44 22.85
C VAL A 76 -9.88 16.19 24.18
N ALA A 77 -10.87 17.05 24.45
CA ALA A 77 -10.87 18.00 25.57
C ALA A 77 -11.37 17.43 26.92
N GLY A 78 -11.92 16.21 26.95
CA GLY A 78 -12.51 15.60 28.15
C GLY A 78 -11.52 15.21 29.27
N ARG A 79 -12.06 14.77 30.41
CA ARG A 79 -11.31 14.37 31.63
C ARG A 79 -10.22 13.32 31.37
N ARG A 80 -10.44 12.40 30.43
CA ARG A 80 -9.45 11.41 29.95
C ARG A 80 -8.99 11.80 28.55
N SER A 81 -8.23 12.89 28.47
CA SER A 81 -7.74 13.43 27.21
C SER A 81 -6.78 12.47 26.52
N HIS A 82 -7.15 12.01 25.34
CA HIS A 82 -6.35 11.13 24.48
C HIS A 82 -6.52 11.55 23.01
N TRP A 83 -5.88 10.82 22.09
CA TRP A 83 -5.94 11.10 20.66
C TRP A 83 -6.97 10.21 19.97
N VAL A 84 -7.81 10.81 19.13
CA VAL A 84 -8.81 10.14 18.29
C VAL A 84 -8.62 10.53 16.83
N LEU A 85 -9.05 9.67 15.91
CA LEU A 85 -9.07 9.98 14.48
C LEU A 85 -10.41 10.62 14.12
N VAL A 86 -10.40 11.75 13.43
CA VAL A 86 -11.61 12.32 12.81
C VAL A 86 -11.79 11.64 11.46
N VAL A 87 -12.90 10.94 11.30
CA VAL A 87 -13.20 10.13 10.12
C VAL A 87 -13.75 11.01 9.00
N GLU A 88 -14.71 11.87 9.35
CA GLU A 88 -15.38 12.75 8.40
C GLU A 88 -16.15 13.87 9.12
N GLN A 89 -16.60 14.85 8.34
CA GLN A 89 -17.54 15.88 8.77
C GLN A 89 -18.94 15.61 8.17
N ARG A 90 -19.88 15.12 8.98
CA ARG A 90 -21.31 15.03 8.67
C ARG A 90 -22.07 16.20 9.31
N GLY A 91 -22.19 17.30 8.58
CA GLY A 91 -22.95 18.49 8.99
C GLY A 91 -22.16 19.80 8.90
N PRO A 92 -22.64 20.90 9.51
CA PRO A 92 -21.99 22.20 9.43
C PRO A 92 -20.61 22.21 10.09
N ALA A 93 -19.69 23.01 9.53
CA ALA A 93 -18.43 23.31 10.19
C ALA A 93 -18.68 24.01 11.53
N ASN A 94 -17.70 23.95 12.44
CA ASN A 94 -17.73 24.60 13.76
C ASN A 94 -18.73 24.01 14.76
N VAL A 95 -19.37 22.89 14.42
CA VAL A 95 -20.29 22.18 15.31
C VAL A 95 -19.68 20.84 15.72
N ALA A 96 -19.40 20.67 17.02
CA ALA A 96 -18.71 19.49 17.52
C ALA A 96 -19.43 18.16 17.20
N SER A 97 -20.76 18.18 17.09
CA SER A 97 -21.55 16.99 16.72
C SER A 97 -21.46 16.63 15.24
N SER A 98 -20.87 17.48 14.41
CA SER A 98 -20.72 17.24 12.98
C SER A 98 -19.47 16.46 12.61
N TYR A 99 -18.54 16.24 13.55
CA TYR A 99 -17.29 15.54 13.27
C TYR A 99 -17.32 14.14 13.86
N ILE A 100 -17.41 13.13 13.00
CA ILE A 100 -17.42 11.72 13.38
C ILE A 100 -16.00 11.30 13.73
N VAL A 101 -15.84 10.53 14.80
CA VAL A 101 -14.52 10.08 15.27
C VAL A 101 -14.45 8.58 15.46
N ASN A 102 -13.26 8.04 15.19
CA ASN A 102 -12.85 6.71 15.58
C ASN A 102 -11.99 6.81 16.85
N ASP A 103 -12.54 6.30 17.96
CA ASP A 103 -11.96 6.36 19.31
C ASP A 103 -11.27 5.02 19.64
N PRO A 104 -9.93 4.99 19.80
CA PRO A 104 -9.17 3.77 20.06
C PRO A 104 -9.30 3.28 21.52
N GLY A 105 -9.95 4.04 22.40
CA GLY A 105 -10.16 3.67 23.80
C GLY A 105 -11.26 2.63 24.04
N MET A 106 -11.90 2.15 22.99
CA MET A 106 -13.07 1.27 23.06
C MET A 106 -12.74 -0.13 22.52
N THR A 107 -13.21 -1.17 23.21
CA THR A 107 -13.08 -2.57 22.77
C THR A 107 -13.99 -2.92 21.60
N THR A 108 -15.05 -2.13 21.39
CA THR A 108 -16.01 -2.28 20.31
C THR A 108 -16.28 -0.91 19.72
N TYR A 109 -16.25 -0.81 18.39
CA TYR A 109 -16.52 0.44 17.70
C TYR A 109 -17.91 0.96 18.06
N GLN A 110 -17.97 2.26 18.38
CA GLN A 110 -19.20 3.01 18.57
C GLN A 110 -19.05 4.32 17.83
N GLU A 111 -20.00 4.65 16.97
CA GLU A 111 -20.01 5.97 16.31
C GLU A 111 -20.10 7.06 17.40
N ARG A 112 -19.12 7.96 17.39
CA ARG A 112 -19.06 9.10 18.31
C ARG A 112 -18.71 10.34 17.53
N THR A 113 -19.02 11.47 18.15
CA THR A 113 -18.67 12.78 17.62
C THR A 113 -17.81 13.56 18.61
N LEU A 114 -17.16 14.63 18.16
CA LEU A 114 -16.40 15.50 19.06
C LEU A 114 -17.27 16.13 20.16
N ALA A 115 -18.60 16.20 19.99
CA ALA A 115 -19.51 16.64 21.03
C ALA A 115 -19.46 15.76 22.29
N TYR A 116 -19.29 14.44 22.13
CA TYR A 116 -19.16 13.50 23.26
C TYR A 116 -18.01 13.90 24.21
N PHE A 117 -16.94 14.48 23.65
CA PHE A 117 -15.76 14.88 24.40
C PHE A 117 -15.72 16.36 24.79
N GLY A 118 -16.76 17.14 24.42
CA GLY A 118 -16.75 18.60 24.59
C GLY A 118 -15.75 19.32 23.69
N GLY A 119 -15.43 18.73 22.53
CA GLY A 119 -14.49 19.24 21.54
C GLY A 119 -13.06 18.72 21.69
N PHE A 120 -12.08 19.49 21.20
CA PHE A 120 -10.67 19.11 21.14
C PHE A 120 -9.74 20.28 21.49
N LYS A 121 -8.50 19.97 21.84
CA LYS A 121 -7.49 20.96 22.29
C LYS A 121 -6.22 21.04 21.45
N ALA A 122 -6.03 20.09 20.55
CA ALA A 122 -4.94 20.08 19.59
C ALA A 122 -5.33 19.18 18.41
N ALA A 123 -4.75 19.44 17.25
CA ALA A 123 -4.94 18.64 16.05
C ALA A 123 -3.61 18.42 15.33
N ARG A 124 -3.49 17.30 14.63
CA ARG A 124 -2.38 16.96 13.71
C ARG A 124 -3.00 16.47 12.42
N SER A 125 -2.56 17.02 11.30
CA SER A 125 -3.04 16.66 9.98
C SER A 125 -1.96 15.92 9.24
N TYR A 126 -2.33 14.79 8.66
CA TYR A 126 -1.47 14.01 7.81
C TYR A 126 -2.00 14.05 6.38
N SER A 127 -1.12 14.25 5.41
CA SER A 127 -1.39 13.94 4.01
C SER A 127 -0.88 12.54 3.69
N GLY A 128 -1.27 12.05 2.52
CA GLY A 128 -0.76 10.83 1.96
C GLY A 128 -1.72 10.30 0.90
N ASN A 129 -1.23 9.40 0.05
CA ASN A 129 -2.10 8.62 -0.82
C ASN A 129 -2.84 7.60 0.05
N TRP A 130 -4.01 8.01 0.55
CA TRP A 130 -4.92 7.22 1.38
C TRP A 130 -5.74 6.27 0.50
N LEU A 131 -5.06 5.32 -0.14
CA LEU A 131 -5.72 4.30 -0.95
C LEU A 131 -6.45 3.32 -0.02
N ASP A 132 -7.73 3.06 -0.30
CA ASP A 132 -8.45 1.89 0.22
C ASP A 132 -8.12 0.67 -0.69
N GLU A 133 -8.39 -0.56 -0.22
CA GLU A 133 -8.10 -1.77 -1.00
C GLU A 133 -8.87 -1.77 -2.35
N ASP A 134 -10.05 -1.12 -2.39
CA ASP A 134 -10.88 -0.96 -3.60
C ASP A 134 -10.28 0.03 -4.63
N ALA A 135 -9.54 1.04 -4.18
CA ALA A 135 -8.79 1.97 -5.04
C ALA A 135 -7.64 1.28 -5.79
N PHE A 136 -7.17 0.12 -5.33
CA PHE A 136 -6.07 -0.61 -5.94
C PHE A 136 -6.50 -1.67 -6.96
N ASN A 137 -7.67 -1.50 -7.57
CA ASN A 137 -8.08 -2.28 -8.73
C ASN A 137 -7.39 -1.73 -10.01
N MET A 138 -6.04 -1.72 -10.00
CA MET A 138 -5.23 -1.38 -11.17
C MET A 138 -5.31 -2.53 -12.18
N ASP A 139 -5.57 -2.22 -13.45
CA ASP A 139 -5.44 -3.25 -14.47
C ASP A 139 -3.95 -3.53 -14.68
N SER A 140 -3.61 -4.81 -14.81
CA SER A 140 -2.27 -5.24 -15.19
C SER A 140 -2.34 -6.17 -16.39
N GLU A 141 -1.48 -5.93 -17.37
CA GLU A 141 -1.20 -6.85 -18.47
C GLU A 141 0.21 -7.41 -18.28
N ILE A 142 0.33 -8.73 -18.21
CA ILE A 142 1.61 -9.42 -17.99
C ILE A 142 1.93 -10.23 -19.26
N VAL A 143 3.09 -9.97 -19.85
CA VAL A 143 3.61 -10.65 -21.04
C VAL A 143 4.96 -11.27 -20.69
N VAL A 144 5.06 -12.58 -20.85
CA VAL A 144 6.29 -13.34 -20.57
C VAL A 144 7.04 -13.57 -21.88
N GLN A 145 8.31 -13.17 -21.95
CA GLN A 145 9.14 -13.32 -23.13
C GLN A 145 10.44 -14.06 -22.80
N ASP A 146 10.63 -15.22 -23.42
CA ASP A 146 11.86 -16.01 -23.27
C ASP A 146 13.08 -15.27 -23.82
N VAL A 147 14.25 -15.54 -23.24
CA VAL A 147 15.55 -15.12 -23.77
C VAL A 147 15.69 -15.63 -25.20
N SER A 148 16.26 -14.81 -26.08
CA SER A 148 16.37 -15.10 -27.51
C SER A 148 16.97 -16.49 -27.79
N SER A 149 16.50 -17.13 -28.88
CA SER A 149 16.94 -18.45 -29.36
C SER A 149 18.45 -18.63 -29.44
N ASP A 150 19.17 -17.54 -29.65
CA ASP A 150 20.58 -17.56 -29.99
C ASP A 150 21.48 -17.76 -28.76
N GLU A 151 20.97 -17.53 -27.54
CA GLU A 151 21.69 -17.75 -26.28
C GLU A 151 21.18 -18.97 -25.49
N LEU A 152 20.02 -19.51 -25.88
CA LEU A 152 19.37 -20.65 -25.24
C LEU A 152 20.27 -21.89 -25.13
N PHE A 153 21.13 -22.12 -26.12
CA PHE A 153 22.05 -23.26 -26.14
C PHE A 153 23.06 -23.24 -24.98
N LEU A 154 23.42 -22.07 -24.44
CA LEU A 154 24.36 -21.93 -23.32
C LEU A 154 23.76 -22.47 -22.02
N TYR A 155 22.46 -22.27 -21.84
CA TYR A 155 21.72 -22.76 -20.67
C TYR A 155 21.48 -24.27 -20.78
N GLU A 156 21.19 -24.77 -21.98
CA GLU A 156 21.02 -26.21 -22.24
C GLU A 156 22.31 -27.01 -22.06
N LEU A 157 23.45 -26.47 -22.49
CA LEU A 157 24.76 -27.12 -22.29
C LEU A 157 25.17 -27.22 -20.82
N GLY A 158 24.70 -26.29 -19.99
CA GLY A 158 25.02 -26.22 -18.57
C GLY A 158 24.00 -26.87 -17.64
N ASP A 159 22.88 -27.40 -18.15
CA ASP A 159 21.70 -27.79 -17.35
C ASP A 159 21.26 -26.67 -16.38
N LEU A 160 21.29 -25.43 -16.87
CA LEU A 160 20.98 -24.23 -16.10
C LEU A 160 19.53 -23.80 -16.35
N GLN A 161 18.90 -23.21 -15.32
CA GLN A 161 17.58 -22.59 -15.45
C GLN A 161 17.63 -21.43 -16.46
N ARG A 162 16.58 -21.31 -17.27
CA ARG A 162 16.46 -20.29 -18.31
C ARG A 162 15.86 -19.03 -17.70
N PRO A 163 16.62 -17.92 -17.61
CA PRO A 163 16.03 -16.65 -17.22
C PRO A 163 15.03 -16.21 -18.29
N THR A 164 14.08 -15.36 -17.93
CA THR A 164 13.00 -14.89 -18.80
C THR A 164 12.62 -13.48 -18.38
N ASP A 165 12.44 -12.59 -19.35
CA ASP A 165 11.99 -11.23 -19.09
C ASP A 165 10.46 -11.22 -19.06
N VAL A 166 9.89 -10.66 -18.00
CA VAL A 166 8.46 -10.51 -17.81
C VAL A 166 8.11 -9.03 -17.91
N TYR A 167 7.43 -8.66 -18.99
CA TYR A 167 6.94 -7.32 -19.25
C TYR A 167 5.57 -7.15 -18.60
N VAL A 168 5.39 -6.05 -17.89
CA VAL A 168 4.16 -5.76 -17.16
C VAL A 168 3.73 -4.33 -17.41
N THR A 169 2.55 -4.15 -17.97
CA THR A 169 1.93 -2.82 -18.09
C THR A 169 0.93 -2.64 -16.96
N LEU A 170 1.16 -1.64 -16.12
CA LEU A 170 0.27 -1.23 -15.04
C LEU A 170 -0.57 -0.04 -15.49
N SER A 171 -1.88 -0.10 -15.25
CA SER A 171 -2.79 1.03 -15.50
C SER A 171 -3.40 1.55 -14.21
N ASN A 172 -3.09 2.79 -13.86
CA ASN A 172 -3.66 3.48 -12.71
C ASN A 172 -5.00 4.10 -13.08
N ARG A 173 -6.10 3.61 -12.49
CA ARG A 173 -7.45 4.17 -12.71
C ARG A 173 -7.78 5.34 -11.77
N LEU A 174 -6.89 5.68 -10.86
CA LEU A 174 -7.12 6.71 -9.85
C LEU A 174 -6.87 8.11 -10.41
N SER A 175 -7.52 9.09 -9.80
CA SER A 175 -7.30 10.52 -10.09
C SER A 175 -6.03 11.08 -9.42
N VAL A 176 -5.23 10.23 -8.78
CA VAL A 176 -3.99 10.57 -8.09
C VAL A 176 -2.86 9.61 -8.49
N PRO A 177 -1.59 10.05 -8.50
CA PRO A 177 -0.46 9.17 -8.78
C PRO A 177 -0.26 8.15 -7.65
N VAL A 178 0.26 6.98 -8.01
CA VAL A 178 0.58 5.88 -7.09
C VAL A 178 2.07 5.61 -7.13
N THR A 179 2.73 5.64 -5.97
CA THR A 179 4.18 5.39 -5.84
C THR A 179 4.42 4.28 -4.83
N GLY A 180 5.29 3.34 -5.19
CA GLY A 180 5.68 2.27 -4.28
C GLY A 180 6.41 1.14 -5.01
N PHE A 181 6.55 0.02 -4.31
CA PHE A 181 7.08 -1.21 -4.90
C PHE A 181 5.97 -1.99 -5.60
N PHE A 182 6.18 -2.34 -6.85
CA PHE A 182 5.38 -3.28 -7.62
C PHE A 182 6.17 -4.59 -7.69
N MET A 183 5.68 -5.62 -7.02
CA MET A 183 6.33 -6.92 -6.90
C MET A 183 5.66 -7.92 -7.84
N LEU A 184 6.44 -8.60 -8.68
CA LEU A 184 5.98 -9.74 -9.43
C LEU A 184 6.02 -10.96 -8.51
N ALA A 185 4.88 -11.59 -8.26
CA ALA A 185 4.77 -12.73 -7.35
C ALA A 185 4.04 -13.91 -8.01
N LEU A 186 4.41 -15.10 -7.56
CA LEU A 186 3.89 -16.37 -8.02
C LEU A 186 2.82 -16.89 -7.05
N PHE A 187 1.71 -17.35 -7.62
CA PHE A 187 0.58 -17.91 -6.89
C PHE A 187 0.25 -19.29 -7.42
N ASN A 188 -0.13 -20.22 -6.55
CA ASN A 188 -0.66 -21.49 -7.02
C ASN A 188 -2.09 -21.33 -7.58
N SER A 189 -2.59 -22.41 -8.20
CA SER A 189 -3.96 -22.49 -8.76
C SER A 189 -5.09 -22.21 -7.75
N ASP A 190 -4.85 -22.43 -6.45
CA ASP A 190 -5.78 -22.09 -5.37
C ASP A 190 -5.73 -20.60 -4.97
N GLY A 191 -4.85 -19.81 -5.59
CA GLY A 191 -4.63 -18.39 -5.30
C GLY A 191 -3.81 -18.12 -4.04
N THR A 192 -3.07 -19.11 -3.55
CA THR A 192 -2.14 -18.97 -2.43
C THR A 192 -0.80 -18.40 -2.91
N TYR A 193 -0.30 -17.37 -2.23
CA TYR A 193 1.03 -16.80 -2.48
C TYR A 193 2.12 -17.85 -2.24
N LEU A 194 3.01 -18.02 -3.22
CA LEU A 194 4.16 -18.91 -3.12
C LEU A 194 5.43 -18.11 -2.81
N GLU A 195 5.78 -17.18 -3.69
CA GLU A 195 7.00 -16.36 -3.55
C GLU A 195 6.91 -15.06 -4.37
N THR A 196 7.83 -14.15 -4.08
CA THR A 196 8.09 -12.95 -4.90
C THR A 196 9.24 -13.30 -5.84
N ILE A 197 9.02 -13.11 -7.14
CA ILE A 197 10.01 -13.31 -8.19
C ILE A 197 10.97 -12.13 -8.26
N ASP A 198 10.42 -10.92 -8.37
CA ASP A 198 11.19 -9.69 -8.54
C ASP A 198 10.36 -8.46 -8.14
N HIS A 199 10.97 -7.27 -8.07
CA HIS A 199 10.32 -6.04 -7.61
C HIS A 199 10.89 -4.77 -8.24
N GLU A 200 10.02 -3.80 -8.49
CA GLU A 200 10.38 -2.50 -9.07
C GLU A 200 9.80 -1.37 -8.23
N TYR A 201 10.59 -0.32 -7.96
CA TYR A 201 10.10 0.89 -7.30
C TYR A 201 9.78 1.96 -8.34
N ALA A 202 8.50 2.31 -8.46
CA ALA A 202 8.07 3.23 -9.49
C ALA A 202 6.88 4.09 -9.09
N THR A 203 6.58 5.08 -9.94
CA THR A 203 5.39 5.92 -9.84
C THR A 203 4.55 5.76 -11.10
N VAL A 204 3.26 5.45 -10.94
CA VAL A 204 2.27 5.45 -12.01
C VAL A 204 1.42 6.70 -11.86
N ASP A 205 1.45 7.58 -12.87
CA ASP A 205 0.72 8.85 -12.84
C ASP A 205 -0.80 8.66 -12.71
N ALA A 206 -1.50 9.71 -12.28
CA ALA A 206 -2.96 9.74 -12.19
C ALA A 206 -3.59 9.42 -13.56
N SER A 207 -4.48 8.42 -13.61
CA SER A 207 -5.13 7.96 -14.85
C SER A 207 -4.12 7.56 -15.96
N GLY A 208 -2.89 7.23 -15.57
CA GLY A 208 -1.78 6.90 -16.46
C GLY A 208 -1.45 5.41 -16.49
N SER A 209 -0.46 5.06 -17.30
CA SER A 209 0.09 3.71 -17.40
C SER A 209 1.61 3.71 -17.25
N LEU A 210 2.16 2.59 -16.82
CA LEU A 210 3.60 2.39 -16.66
C LEU A 210 3.98 0.97 -17.11
N ASP A 211 5.03 0.85 -17.90
CA ASP A 211 5.62 -0.43 -18.27
C ASP A 211 6.79 -0.75 -17.33
N LEU A 212 6.81 -1.97 -16.81
CA LEU A 212 7.83 -2.53 -15.93
C LEU A 212 8.40 -3.81 -16.56
N ILE A 213 9.66 -4.10 -16.26
CA ILE A 213 10.33 -5.33 -16.70
C ILE A 213 10.84 -6.02 -15.45
N TYR A 214 10.56 -7.32 -15.34
CA TYR A 214 11.00 -8.18 -14.24
C TYR A 214 11.82 -9.33 -14.79
N GLN A 215 12.71 -9.88 -13.97
CA GLN A 215 13.46 -11.08 -14.31
C GLN A 215 12.95 -12.31 -13.55
N MET A 216 12.51 -13.33 -14.29
CA MET A 216 12.12 -14.61 -13.71
C MET A 216 13.23 -15.65 -13.97
N PRO A 217 13.76 -16.32 -12.92
CA PRO A 217 14.85 -17.27 -13.08
C PRO A 217 14.40 -18.62 -13.68
N ASP A 218 13.13 -19.00 -13.51
CA ASP A 218 12.61 -20.29 -13.97
C ASP A 218 11.14 -20.21 -14.41
N VAL A 219 10.93 -20.10 -15.73
CA VAL A 219 9.59 -20.01 -16.35
C VAL A 219 8.80 -21.32 -16.30
N SER A 220 9.44 -22.47 -16.01
CA SER A 220 8.78 -23.78 -16.06
C SER A 220 7.62 -23.92 -15.07
N ARG A 221 7.63 -23.10 -14.02
CA ARG A 221 6.62 -23.05 -12.96
C ARG A 221 5.28 -22.47 -13.42
N LEU A 222 5.27 -21.69 -14.50
CA LEU A 222 4.04 -21.08 -15.07
C LEU A 222 3.08 -22.09 -15.71
N LYS A 223 3.42 -23.39 -15.71
CA LYS A 223 2.53 -24.45 -16.18
C LYS A 223 1.38 -24.71 -15.20
N GLU A 224 1.61 -24.50 -13.91
CA GLU A 224 0.64 -24.77 -12.83
C GLU A 224 0.34 -23.54 -11.97
N ASP A 225 1.26 -22.58 -11.95
CA ASP A 225 1.20 -21.37 -11.15
C ASP A 225 0.90 -20.11 -12.00
N ASP A 226 0.30 -19.10 -11.38
CA ASP A 226 -0.04 -17.82 -11.98
C ASP A 226 0.88 -16.69 -11.49
N LEU A 227 1.27 -15.78 -12.40
CA LEU A 227 1.92 -14.51 -12.05
C LEU A 227 0.90 -13.44 -11.72
N ARG A 228 1.17 -12.67 -10.66
CA ARG A 228 0.35 -11.51 -10.26
C ARG A 228 1.24 -10.39 -9.76
N ILE A 229 0.76 -9.15 -9.93
CA ILE A 229 1.40 -7.99 -9.33
C ILE A 229 0.87 -7.78 -7.92
N VAL A 230 1.79 -7.67 -6.98
CA VAL A 230 1.54 -7.29 -5.60
C VAL A 230 2.14 -5.92 -5.39
N TYR A 231 1.28 -4.95 -5.12
CA TYR A 231 1.73 -3.63 -4.73
C TYR A 231 2.07 -3.61 -3.24
N SER A 232 3.18 -2.98 -2.91
CA SER A 232 3.45 -2.55 -1.56
C SER A 232 3.90 -1.10 -1.49
N LYS A 233 3.22 -0.36 -0.62
CA LYS A 233 3.57 0.98 -0.22
C LYS A 233 4.78 1.02 0.77
N TYR A 234 5.75 0.10 0.70
CA TYR A 234 6.64 -0.23 1.84
C TYR A 234 7.38 0.93 2.51
N PHE A 235 7.62 0.65 3.80
CA PHE A 235 7.99 1.47 4.94
C PHE A 235 9.50 1.43 5.32
N SER A 236 10.40 1.18 4.38
CA SER A 236 11.86 1.31 4.57
C SER A 236 12.62 1.18 3.26
N ASP A 237 13.83 1.75 3.20
CA ASP A 237 14.80 1.68 2.10
C ASP A 237 15.21 0.22 1.72
N MET A 238 14.80 -0.78 2.52
CA MET A 238 14.93 -2.21 2.23
C MET A 238 13.54 -2.89 2.24
N PRO A 239 13.02 -3.37 1.10
CA PRO A 239 11.72 -4.03 1.04
C PRO A 239 11.71 -5.39 1.77
N SER A 240 10.68 -5.56 2.61
CA SER A 240 10.18 -6.78 3.24
C SER A 240 9.58 -7.83 2.31
N ILE A 241 10.16 -9.02 2.10
CA ILE A 241 9.42 -10.15 1.46
C ILE A 241 8.27 -10.69 2.34
N TYR A 242 8.26 -10.37 3.64
CA TYR A 242 7.29 -10.87 4.63
C TYR A 242 5.99 -10.07 4.72
N ASP A 243 5.79 -9.25 3.71
CA ASP A 243 5.20 -7.94 3.90
C ASP A 243 4.19 -7.78 2.72
N THR A 244 3.57 -8.87 2.28
CA THR A 244 2.83 -8.93 1.01
C THR A 244 1.31 -8.86 1.20
N PHE A 245 0.66 -7.85 0.62
CA PHE A 245 -0.80 -7.60 0.57
C PHE A 245 -1.54 -8.85 0.08
N GLN A 246 -2.71 -9.18 0.64
CA GLN A 246 -3.55 -10.20 0.00
C GLN A 246 -4.10 -9.56 -1.27
N PRO A 247 -3.73 -10.03 -2.48
CA PRO A 247 -4.11 -9.36 -3.71
C PRO A 247 -5.55 -9.70 -4.07
N VAL A 248 -6.28 -8.71 -4.58
CA VAL A 248 -7.54 -8.93 -5.30
C VAL A 248 -7.20 -9.62 -6.63
N ASN A 249 -7.90 -10.72 -6.90
CA ASN A 249 -7.66 -11.58 -8.05
C ASN A 249 -8.09 -10.87 -9.35
N GLN A 250 -7.14 -10.34 -10.12
CA GLN A 250 -7.38 -9.96 -11.51
C GLN A 250 -6.71 -10.97 -12.43
N ARG A 251 -7.54 -11.75 -13.13
CA ARG A 251 -7.12 -12.73 -14.14
C ARG A 251 -6.29 -12.06 -15.23
N VAL A 252 -5.11 -12.61 -15.49
CA VAL A 252 -4.31 -12.34 -16.69
C VAL A 252 -4.90 -13.12 -17.87
N LEU A 253 -5.04 -12.47 -19.02
CA LEU A 253 -5.21 -13.13 -20.31
C LEU A 253 -3.82 -13.55 -20.81
N ASN A 254 -3.51 -14.85 -20.68
CA ASN A 254 -2.31 -15.45 -21.21
C ASN A 254 -2.35 -15.40 -22.76
N ASN A 255 -1.50 -14.58 -23.36
CA ASN A 255 -1.31 -14.49 -24.82
C ASN A 255 0.02 -15.10 -25.28
N THR A 256 0.60 -16.04 -24.53
CA THR A 256 1.73 -16.82 -25.02
C THR A 256 1.23 -17.71 -26.17
N GLN A 257 1.54 -17.33 -27.42
CA GLN A 257 1.49 -18.29 -28.50
C GLN A 257 2.60 -19.32 -28.26
N ASN A 258 2.19 -20.59 -28.13
CA ASN A 258 3.03 -21.77 -28.06
C ASN A 258 4.22 -21.66 -29.03
N VAL A 259 5.43 -21.46 -28.50
CA VAL A 259 6.66 -21.77 -29.23
C VAL A 259 7.09 -23.18 -28.80
N SER A 260 6.40 -24.21 -29.32
CA SER A 260 6.98 -25.51 -29.75
C SER A 260 5.93 -26.65 -29.84
N GLU A 261 5.12 -26.65 -30.90
CA GLU A 261 4.64 -27.89 -31.54
C GLU A 261 5.23 -28.04 -32.97
N ALA A 262 6.33 -27.33 -33.26
CA ALA A 262 6.93 -27.28 -34.59
C ALA A 262 8.14 -28.22 -34.79
N SER A 263 8.39 -29.17 -33.89
CA SER A 263 9.53 -30.10 -34.02
C SER A 263 9.17 -31.58 -34.22
N GLU A 264 7.89 -31.94 -34.41
CA GLU A 264 7.50 -33.35 -34.68
C GLU A 264 6.96 -33.63 -36.10
N SER A 265 6.93 -32.67 -37.03
CA SER A 265 6.34 -32.91 -38.37
C SER A 265 7.33 -32.99 -39.55
N SER A 266 8.65 -32.97 -39.32
CA SER A 266 9.64 -33.06 -40.41
C SER A 266 10.64 -34.21 -40.31
N LEU A 267 10.23 -35.34 -39.71
CA LEU A 267 10.90 -36.64 -39.88
C LEU A 267 9.86 -37.74 -40.10
N ASN A 268 9.28 -37.75 -41.31
CA ASN A 268 8.77 -38.94 -41.98
C ASN A 268 9.23 -38.90 -43.43
#